data_AF-A0A3Q9GJU2-F1
#
_entry.id   AF-A0A3Q9GJU2-F1
#
_cell.length_a   1.000
_cell.length_b   1.000
_cell.length_c   1.000
_cell.angle_alpha   90.00
_cell.angle_beta   90.00
_cell.angle_gamma   90.00
#
_symmetry.space_group_name_H-M   'P 1'
#
loop_
_entity.id
_entity.type
_entity.pdbx_description
1 polymer ?
#
loop_
_entity_poly.entity_id
_entity_poly.type
_entity_poly.pdbx_seq_one_letter_code
_entity_poly.pdbx_strand_id
1 'polypeptide(L)'
;MTYFVFQDELSDAKSDQEMFDYVAAILLANNEDERMLLSFKFDTSRTLQTVGMRTISVYQIPSNRFDELKNRGEQMGDFRVAEHVEQHGKIGMNQPCPCGSGMKYKRCHGRSK
;
A
#
# COMPACT_ATOMS: atom_id res chain seq x y z
N MET A 1 -0.61 1.14 7.61
CA MET A 1 0.87 1.16 7.48
C MET A 1 1.30 0.45 6.21
N THR A 2 2.41 0.87 5.62
CA THR A 2 3.08 0.25 4.46
C THR A 2 4.53 -0.02 4.85
N TYR A 3 5.09 -1.13 4.41
CA TYR A 3 6.50 -1.44 4.64
C TYR A 3 7.23 -1.74 3.34
N PHE A 4 8.52 -1.39 3.31
CA PHE A 4 9.46 -1.72 2.25
C PHE A 4 10.61 -2.54 2.83
N VAL A 5 11.07 -3.53 2.08
CA VAL A 5 12.18 -4.39 2.47
C VAL A 5 13.27 -4.24 1.42
N PHE A 6 14.46 -3.91 1.87
CA PHE A 6 15.67 -3.77 1.07
C PHE A 6 16.62 -4.89 1.44
N GLN A 7 17.22 -5.50 0.41
CA GLN A 7 18.20 -6.56 0.54
C GLN A 7 19.36 -6.22 -0.42
N ASP A 8 20.59 -6.19 0.09
CA ASP A 8 21.74 -5.62 -0.64
C ASP A 8 22.03 -6.31 -2.00
N GLU A 9 21.62 -7.58 -2.21
CA GLU A 9 21.77 -8.24 -3.52
C GLU A 9 20.66 -7.93 -4.55
N LEU A 10 19.59 -7.25 -4.14
CA LEU A 10 18.46 -6.92 -5.01
C LEU A 10 18.61 -5.50 -5.57
N SER A 11 18.53 -5.37 -6.90
CA SER A 11 18.71 -4.10 -7.60
C SER A 11 17.41 -3.31 -7.84
N ASP A 12 16.27 -3.82 -7.39
CA ASP A 12 14.93 -3.24 -7.61
C ASP A 12 14.46 -2.35 -6.44
N ALA A 13 15.42 -1.87 -5.64
CA ALA A 13 15.18 -0.97 -4.54
C ALA A 13 14.48 0.32 -5.00
N LYS A 14 13.33 0.63 -4.38
CA LYS A 14 12.61 1.88 -4.63
C LYS A 14 13.37 3.06 -4.03
N SER A 15 13.42 4.16 -4.77
CA SER A 15 13.85 5.46 -4.26
C SER A 15 12.91 5.99 -3.16
N ASP A 16 13.36 6.98 -2.37
CA ASP A 16 12.51 7.62 -1.35
C ASP A 16 11.24 8.22 -1.96
N GLN A 17 11.35 8.83 -3.15
CA GLN A 17 10.19 9.39 -3.85
C GLN A 17 9.20 8.31 -4.29
N GLU A 18 9.68 7.18 -4.81
CA GLU A 18 8.81 6.06 -5.20
C GLU A 18 8.13 5.42 -3.99
N MET A 19 8.84 5.31 -2.86
CA MET A 19 8.25 4.87 -1.59
C MET A 19 7.19 5.85 -1.11
N PHE A 20 7.49 7.16 -1.12
CA PHE A 20 6.53 8.21 -0.77
C PHE A 20 5.28 8.12 -1.65
N ASP A 21 5.43 8.08 -2.98
CA ASP A 21 4.33 8.02 -3.92
C ASP A 21 3.47 6.77 -3.71
N TYR A 22 4.09 5.62 -3.43
CA TYR A 22 3.37 4.39 -3.13
C TYR A 22 2.54 4.49 -1.84
N VAL A 23 3.13 5.08 -0.78
CA VAL A 23 2.41 5.30 0.49
C VAL A 23 1.28 6.32 0.31
N ALA A 24 1.55 7.42 -0.39
CA ALA A 24 0.59 8.47 -0.70
C ALA A 24 -0.59 7.95 -1.53
N ALA A 25 -0.33 7.09 -2.52
CA ALA A 25 -1.37 6.46 -3.32
C ALA A 25 -2.34 5.63 -2.47
N ILE A 26 -1.81 4.80 -1.58
CA ILE A 26 -2.64 3.98 -0.67
C ILE A 26 -3.40 4.86 0.33
N LEU A 27 -2.71 5.84 0.92
CA LEU A 27 -3.31 6.79 1.87
C LEU A 27 -4.53 7.48 1.25
N LEU A 28 -4.38 8.03 0.04
CA LEU A 28 -5.46 8.73 -0.67
C LEU A 28 -6.60 7.80 -1.09
N ALA A 29 -6.30 6.62 -1.64
CA ALA A 29 -7.32 5.66 -2.07
C ALA A 29 -8.18 5.15 -0.91
N ASN A 30 -7.59 5.04 0.28
CA ASN A 30 -8.29 4.59 1.49
C ASN A 30 -8.91 5.73 2.30
N ASN A 31 -8.74 7.00 1.90
CA ASN A 31 -9.15 8.18 2.66
C ASN A 31 -8.55 8.21 4.09
N GLU A 32 -7.26 7.91 4.19
CA GLU A 32 -6.48 8.00 5.43
C GLU A 32 -5.88 9.42 5.56
N ASP A 33 -5.82 9.99 6.77
CA ASP A 33 -5.14 11.29 7.00
C ASP A 33 -3.61 11.13 7.10
N GLU A 34 -3.19 9.98 7.62
CA GLU A 34 -1.79 9.62 7.81
C GLU A 34 -1.56 8.12 7.64
N ARG A 35 -0.38 7.76 7.14
CA ARG A 35 0.05 6.38 6.96
C ARG A 35 1.52 6.23 7.30
N MET A 36 1.81 5.31 8.21
CA MET A 36 3.18 4.94 8.57
C MET A 36 3.86 4.15 7.45
N LEU A 37 5.08 4.55 7.11
CA LEU A 37 6.06 3.91 6.25
C LEU A 37 7.15 3.30 7.13
N LEU A 38 7.30 1.98 7.06
CA LEU A 38 8.43 1.26 7.66
C LEU A 38 9.40 0.82 6.57
N SER A 39 10.70 0.95 6.79
CA SER A 39 11.71 0.38 5.90
C SER A 39 12.60 -0.56 6.69
N PHE A 40 12.89 -1.73 6.13
CA PHE A 40 13.79 -2.70 6.71
C PHE A 40 14.93 -2.91 5.72
N LYS A 41 16.18 -2.71 6.17
CA LYS A 41 17.36 -3.01 5.37
C LYS A 41 18.06 -4.24 5.92
N PHE A 42 18.23 -5.23 5.07
CA PHE A 42 18.97 -6.45 5.35
C PHE A 42 20.25 -6.49 4.51
N ASP A 43 21.30 -7.08 5.06
CA ASP A 43 22.54 -7.34 4.34
C ASP A 43 22.52 -8.67 3.58
N THR A 44 23.62 -8.99 2.92
CA THR A 44 23.75 -10.23 2.15
C THR A 44 23.70 -11.52 2.97
N SER A 45 23.92 -11.40 4.28
CA SER A 45 23.78 -12.50 5.23
C SER A 45 22.35 -12.59 5.81
N ARG A 46 21.40 -11.84 5.23
CA ARG A 46 20.00 -11.73 5.68
C ARG A 46 19.86 -11.23 7.12
N THR A 47 20.86 -10.49 7.59
CA THR A 47 20.84 -9.87 8.92
C THR A 47 20.22 -8.48 8.81
N LEU A 48 19.28 -8.17 9.70
CA LEU A 48 18.64 -6.85 9.74
C LEU A 48 19.65 -5.81 10.21
N GLN A 49 19.93 -4.84 9.35
CA GLN A 49 20.89 -3.76 9.58
C GLN A 49 20.21 -2.48 10.04
N THR A 50 19.05 -2.14 9.46
CA THR A 50 18.37 -0.87 9.77
C THR A 50 16.87 -1.02 9.73
N VAL A 51 16.18 -0.34 10.66
CA VAL A 51 14.74 -0.11 10.62
C VAL A 51 14.50 1.39 10.53
N GLY A 52 13.93 1.84 9.41
CA GLY A 52 13.45 3.20 9.25
C GLY A 52 11.96 3.29 9.53
N MET A 53 11.54 4.41 10.10
CA MET A 53 10.13 4.72 10.34
C MET A 53 9.86 6.18 9.95
N ARG A 54 8.83 6.40 9.15
CA ARG A 54 8.37 7.72 8.72
C ARG A 54 6.84 7.74 8.66
N THR A 55 6.20 8.80 9.15
CA THR A 55 4.76 9.00 8.95
C THR A 55 4.52 9.95 7.79
N ILE A 56 3.76 9.50 6.79
CA ILE A 56 3.31 10.32 5.67
C ILE A 56 1.92 10.83 5.99
N SER A 57 1.72 12.14 5.97
CA SER A 57 0.41 12.79 6.13
C SER A 57 -0.08 13.32 4.80
N VAL A 58 -1.41 13.38 4.63
CA VAL A 58 -2.06 13.97 3.46
C VAL A 58 -1.56 15.38 3.15
N TYR A 59 -1.19 16.17 4.17
CA TYR A 59 -0.66 17.53 4.00
C TYR A 59 0.72 17.60 3.34
N GLN A 60 1.47 16.48 3.30
CA GLN A 60 2.76 16.40 2.62
C GLN A 60 2.60 16.15 1.11
N ILE A 61 1.41 15.78 0.66
CA ILE A 61 1.15 15.43 -0.74
C ILE A 61 0.80 16.72 -1.50
N PRO A 62 1.47 17.02 -2.63
CA PRO A 62 1.10 18.14 -3.48
C PRO A 62 -0.31 17.95 -4.05
N SER A 63 -1.18 18.95 -3.91
CA SER A 63 -2.59 18.88 -4.34
C SER A 63 -2.76 18.58 -5.83
N ASN A 64 -1.84 19.05 -6.67
CA ASN A 64 -1.82 18.76 -8.11
C ASN A 64 -1.54 17.28 -8.45
N ARG A 65 -1.13 16.46 -7.47
CA ARG A 65 -0.90 15.02 -7.64
C ARG A 65 -1.98 14.15 -6.98
N PHE A 66 -3.01 14.75 -6.37
CA PHE A 66 -4.03 13.99 -5.64
C PHE A 66 -4.75 13.01 -6.54
N ASP A 67 -5.27 13.47 -7.68
CA ASP A 67 -6.03 12.61 -8.58
C ASP A 67 -5.16 11.49 -9.16
N GLU A 68 -3.93 11.80 -9.60
CA GLU A 68 -2.95 10.83 -10.10
C GLU A 68 -2.69 9.72 -9.07
N LEU A 69 -2.29 10.11 -7.85
CA LEU A 69 -1.91 9.16 -6.80
C LEU A 69 -3.10 8.39 -6.26
N LYS A 70 -4.27 9.04 -6.12
CA LYS A 70 -5.50 8.37 -5.71
C LYS A 70 -5.92 7.31 -6.71
N ASN A 71 -5.97 7.65 -8.01
CA ASN A 71 -6.31 6.70 -9.07
C ASN A 71 -5.32 5.52 -9.09
N ARG A 72 -4.02 5.78 -8.90
CA ARG A 72 -3.01 4.73 -8.78
C ARG A 72 -3.29 3.81 -7.59
N GLY A 73 -3.64 4.37 -6.44
CA GLY A 73 -3.96 3.60 -5.23
C GLY A 73 -5.22 2.75 -5.38
N GLU A 74 -6.25 3.27 -6.05
CA GLU A 74 -7.47 2.54 -6.40
C GLU A 74 -7.16 1.35 -7.31
N GLN A 75 -6.38 1.56 -8.38
CA GLN A 75 -5.94 0.48 -9.28
C GLN A 75 -5.15 -0.61 -8.54
N MET A 76 -4.27 -0.22 -7.60
CA MET A 76 -3.55 -1.18 -6.76
C MET A 76 -4.52 -1.97 -5.85
N GLY A 77 -5.57 -1.32 -5.37
CA GLY A 77 -6.63 -1.97 -4.59
C GLY A 77 -7.41 -2.98 -5.41
N ASP A 78 -7.82 -2.61 -6.63
CA ASP A 78 -8.50 -3.48 -7.59
C ASP A 78 -7.65 -4.70 -7.94
N PHE A 79 -6.36 -4.48 -8.24
CA PHE A 79 -5.41 -5.56 -8.52
C PHE A 79 -5.32 -6.57 -7.37
N ARG A 80 -5.16 -6.10 -6.13
CA ARG A 80 -5.12 -6.98 -4.94
C ARG A 80 -6.41 -7.77 -4.76
N VAL A 81 -7.56 -7.18 -5.08
CA VAL A 81 -8.86 -7.88 -5.01
C VAL A 81 -8.96 -8.95 -6.10
N ALA A 82 -8.55 -8.64 -7.33
CA ALA A 82 -8.52 -9.61 -8.43
C ALA A 82 -7.60 -10.79 -8.13
N GLU A 83 -6.35 -10.52 -7.72
CA GLU A 83 -5.36 -11.52 -7.36
C GLU A 83 -5.84 -12.42 -6.21
N HIS A 84 -6.45 -11.82 -5.17
CA HIS A 84 -7.00 -12.61 -4.07
C HIS A 84 -8.11 -13.56 -4.54
N VAL A 85 -9.00 -13.10 -5.44
CA VAL A 85 -10.07 -13.94 -5.99
C VAL A 85 -9.52 -15.08 -6.84
N GLU A 86 -8.48 -14.81 -7.62
CA GLU A 86 -7.79 -15.83 -8.43
C GLU A 86 -7.16 -16.92 -7.55
N GLN A 87 -6.48 -16.52 -6.47
CA GLN A 87 -5.76 -17.45 -5.58
C GLN A 87 -6.66 -18.19 -4.59
N HIS A 88 -7.71 -17.54 -4.07
CA HIS A 88 -8.50 -18.04 -2.93
C HIS A 88 -10.00 -18.20 -3.24
N GLY A 89 -10.47 -17.77 -4.42
CA GLY A 89 -11.88 -17.83 -4.81
C GLY A 89 -12.72 -16.69 -4.24
N LYS A 90 -13.99 -16.97 -3.93
CA LYS A 90 -14.97 -15.94 -3.58
C LYS A 90 -14.68 -15.29 -2.23
N ILE A 91 -14.62 -13.95 -2.21
CA ILE A 91 -14.50 -13.17 -0.97
C ILE A 91 -15.82 -13.17 -0.22
N GLY A 92 -15.81 -13.60 1.05
CA GLY A 92 -16.99 -13.54 1.91
C GLY A 92 -17.40 -12.08 2.20
N MET A 93 -18.70 -11.78 2.13
CA MET A 93 -19.23 -10.41 2.26
C MET A 93 -18.79 -9.67 3.54
N ASN A 94 -18.59 -10.40 4.65
CA ASN A 94 -18.16 -9.83 5.93
C ASN A 94 -16.65 -9.93 6.18
N GLN A 95 -15.88 -10.55 5.27
CA GLN A 95 -14.42 -10.61 5.35
C GLN A 95 -13.80 -9.24 5.09
N PRO A 96 -12.60 -8.95 5.61
CA PRO A 96 -11.84 -7.77 5.23
C PRO A 96 -11.64 -7.71 3.71
N CYS A 97 -11.72 -6.50 3.14
CA CYS A 97 -11.50 -6.30 1.73
C CYS A 97 -9.99 -6.43 1.40
N PRO A 98 -9.59 -7.28 0.44
CA PRO A 98 -8.17 -7.47 0.07
C PRO A 98 -7.48 -6.21 -0.45
N CYS A 99 -8.23 -5.18 -0.85
CA CYS A 99 -7.66 -3.91 -1.30
C CYS A 99 -6.83 -3.18 -0.22
N GLY A 100 -6.98 -3.56 1.06
CA GLY A 100 -6.20 -2.98 2.16
C GLY A 100 -6.84 -1.76 2.83
N SER A 101 -8.13 -1.49 2.58
CA SER A 101 -8.89 -0.39 3.22
C SER A 101 -9.30 -0.67 4.67
N GLY A 102 -9.14 -1.91 5.15
CA GLY A 102 -9.63 -2.34 6.46
C GLY A 102 -11.16 -2.50 6.55
N MET A 103 -11.91 -2.13 5.50
CA MET A 103 -13.35 -2.27 5.44
C MET A 103 -13.77 -3.71 5.14
N LYS A 104 -14.99 -4.10 5.56
CA LYS A 104 -15.61 -5.36 5.09
C LYS A 104 -15.84 -5.31 3.58
N TYR A 105 -15.70 -6.44 2.89
CA TYR A 105 -15.83 -6.54 1.42
C TYR A 105 -17.14 -5.89 0.92
N LYS A 106 -18.28 -6.20 1.54
CA LYS A 106 -19.59 -5.62 1.20
C LYS A 106 -19.71 -4.10 1.35
N ARG A 107 -18.80 -3.47 2.11
CA ARG A 107 -18.75 -2.01 2.30
C ARG A 107 -17.68 -1.34 1.42
N CYS A 108 -16.98 -2.12 0.62
CA CYS A 108 -15.87 -1.68 -0.24
C CYS A 108 -16.11 -2.22 -1.66
N HIS A 109 -15.24 -3.08 -2.18
CA HIS A 109 -15.32 -3.59 -3.56
C HIS A 109 -16.54 -4.51 -3.82
N GLY A 110 -17.21 -4.98 -2.77
CA GLY A 110 -18.47 -5.74 -2.85
C GLY A 110 -19.73 -4.88 -2.72
N ARG A 111 -19.64 -3.55 -2.66
CA ARG A 111 -20.80 -2.66 -2.49
C ARG A 111 -21.73 -2.66 -3.71
N SER A 112 -21.18 -2.91 -4.90
CA SER A 112 -21.90 -2.93 -6.17
C SER A 112 -22.12 -4.35 -6.73
N LYS A 113 -21.89 -5.39 -5.90
CA LYS A 113 -22.06 -6.80 -6.25
C LYS A 113 -23.21 -7.45 -5.49
#